data_AF-A0A4R1Q878-F1
#
_entry.id   AF-A0A4R1Q878-F1
#
_cell.length_a   1.000
_cell.length_b   1.000
_cell.length_c   1.000
_cell.angle_alpha   90.00
_cell.angle_beta   90.00
_cell.angle_gamma   90.00
#
_symmetry.space_group_name_H-M   'P 1'
#
loop_
_entity.id
_entity.type
_entity.pdbx_description
1 polymer ?
#
loop_
_entity_poly.entity_id
_entity_poly.type
_entity_poly.pdbx_seq_one_letter_code
_entity_poly.pdbx_strand_id
1 'polypeptide(L)'
;MTENQLKWSGFFVAVTGVVGLVLIFFSVDFGTSLAESWLVNQDGFSSTELYHIILESYINSFLITGSILLGLSFLFAIVAYFAFMLLPKR
;
A
#
# COMPACT_ATOMS: atom_id res chain seq x y z
N MET A 1 7.44 -26.10 7.30
CA MET A 1 6.25 -25.22 7.43
C MET A 1 5.15 -26.04 8.10
N THR A 2 4.64 -25.64 9.27
CA THR A 2 3.45 -26.29 9.85
C THR A 2 2.19 -25.72 9.22
N GLU A 3 1.09 -26.46 9.20
CA GLU A 3 -0.19 -26.02 8.58
C GLU A 3 -0.67 -24.67 9.16
N ASN A 4 -0.53 -24.48 10.48
CA ASN A 4 -0.88 -23.24 11.14
C ASN A 4 -0.01 -22.07 10.66
N GLN A 5 1.29 -22.27 10.47
CA GLN A 5 2.17 -21.22 9.96
C GLN A 5 1.82 -20.80 8.53
N LEU A 6 1.41 -21.76 7.68
CA LEU A 6 0.96 -21.46 6.32
C LEU A 6 -0.35 -20.63 6.31
N LYS A 7 -1.31 -20.98 7.17
CA LYS A 7 -2.56 -20.24 7.34
C LYS A 7 -2.30 -18.80 7.79
N TRP A 8 -1.43 -18.61 8.78
CA TRP A 8 -1.05 -17.28 9.27
C TRP A 8 -0.31 -16.46 8.20
N SER A 9 0.62 -17.06 7.45
CA SER A 9 1.30 -16.35 6.36
C SER A 9 0.34 -15.94 5.24
N GLY A 10 -0.60 -16.83 4.89
CA GLY A 10 -1.61 -16.53 3.88
C GLY A 10 -2.54 -15.39 4.31
N PHE A 11 -2.98 -15.41 5.57
CA PHE A 11 -3.77 -14.32 6.14
C PHE A 11 -3.01 -13.00 6.11
N PHE A 12 -1.74 -12.99 6.53
CA PHE A 12 -0.92 -11.78 6.52
C PHE A 12 -0.78 -11.20 5.11
N VAL A 13 -0.45 -12.06 4.14
CA VAL A 13 -0.32 -11.67 2.72
C VAL A 13 -1.63 -11.13 2.14
N ALA A 14 -2.78 -11.72 2.52
CA ALA A 14 -4.08 -11.23 2.10
C ALA A 14 -4.38 -9.84 2.68
N VAL A 15 -4.15 -9.65 3.98
CA VAL A 15 -4.37 -8.36 4.65
C VAL A 15 -3.46 -7.28 4.07
N THR A 16 -2.16 -7.54 3.90
CA THR A 16 -1.24 -6.57 3.30
C THR A 16 -1.60 -6.26 1.85
N GLY A 17 -2.12 -7.23 1.10
CA GLY A 17 -2.59 -7.02 -0.27
C GLY A 17 -3.83 -6.12 -0.32
N VAL A 18 -4.81 -6.36 0.56
CA VAL A 18 -6.01 -5.51 0.66
C VAL A 18 -5.63 -4.09 1.08
N VAL A 19 -4.74 -3.93 2.06
CA VAL A 19 -4.26 -2.60 2.48
C VAL A 19 -3.55 -1.89 1.30
N GLY A 20 -2.71 -2.61 0.56
CA GLY A 20 -2.05 -2.08 -0.64
C GLY A 20 -3.04 -1.60 -1.70
N LEU A 21 -4.11 -2.37 -1.96
CA LEU A 21 -5.18 -1.99 -2.87
C LEU A 21 -5.93 -0.74 -2.37
N VAL A 22 -6.29 -0.69 -1.10
CA VAL A 22 -6.96 0.49 -0.51
C VAL A 22 -6.10 1.74 -0.68
N LEU A 23 -4.78 1.65 -0.41
CA LEU A 23 -3.88 2.78 -0.60
C LEU A 23 -3.81 3.26 -2.05
N ILE A 24 -3.85 2.35 -3.02
CA ILE A 24 -3.83 2.72 -4.45
C ILE A 24 -5.15 3.39 -4.85
N PHE A 25 -6.29 2.77 -4.56
CA PHE A 25 -7.60 3.26 -5.01
C PHE A 25 -8.03 4.55 -4.30
N PHE A 26 -7.68 4.69 -3.02
CA PHE A 26 -7.99 5.87 -2.22
C PHE A 26 -6.80 6.85 -2.12
N SER A 27 -5.76 6.68 -2.97
CA SER A 27 -4.58 7.57 -2.98
C SER A 27 -4.95 9.04 -3.20
N VAL A 28 -5.96 9.31 -4.03
CA VAL A 28 -6.46 10.67 -4.29
C VAL A 28 -7.15 11.25 -3.05
N ASP A 29 -8.01 10.48 -2.39
CA ASP A 29 -8.73 10.94 -1.19
C ASP A 29 -7.76 11.19 -0.02
N PHE A 30 -6.77 10.30 0.17
CA PHE A 30 -5.74 10.51 1.17
C PHE A 30 -4.82 11.68 0.83
N GLY A 31 -4.39 11.79 -0.43
CA GLY A 31 -3.54 12.87 -0.89
C GLY A 31 -4.21 14.25 -0.77
N THR A 32 -5.50 14.34 -1.12
CA THR A 32 -6.31 15.56 -0.95
C THR A 32 -6.46 15.92 0.52
N SER A 33 -6.81 14.96 1.38
CA SER A 33 -6.95 15.21 2.82
C SER A 33 -5.63 15.73 3.45
N LEU A 34 -4.48 15.16 3.07
CA LEU A 34 -3.19 15.66 3.55
C LEU A 34 -2.85 17.04 2.98
N ALA A 35 -3.12 17.27 1.69
CA ALA A 35 -2.87 18.56 1.05
C ALA A 35 -3.73 19.68 1.66
N GLU A 36 -5.00 19.40 1.97
CA GLU A 36 -5.90 20.34 2.66
C GLU A 36 -5.40 20.64 4.07
N SER A 37 -4.98 19.62 4.83
CA SER A 37 -4.41 19.84 6.17
C SER A 37 -3.14 20.68 6.12
N TRP A 38 -2.30 20.47 5.11
CA TRP A 38 -1.10 21.26 4.88
C TRP A 38 -1.44 22.72 4.52
N LEU A 39 -2.48 22.95 3.72
CA LEU A 39 -2.96 24.28 3.34
C LEU A 39 -3.50 25.06 4.55
N VAL A 40 -4.25 24.40 5.44
CA VAL A 40 -4.75 25.00 6.69
C VAL A 40 -3.59 25.43 7.60
N ASN A 41 -2.52 24.64 7.65
CA ASN A 41 -1.31 24.97 8.42
C ASN A 41 -0.52 26.17 7.85
N GLN A 42 -0.86 26.63 6.64
CA GLN A 42 -0.28 27.82 6.00
C GLN A 42 -1.23 29.01 5.99
N ASP A 43 -2.20 29.02 6.91
CA ASP A 43 -3.22 30.05 7.03
C ASP A 43 -4.04 30.24 5.72
N GLY A 44 -4.06 29.22 4.84
CA GLY A 44 -4.70 29.28 3.53
C GLY A 44 -3.97 30.12 2.48
N PHE A 45 -2.79 30.66 2.78
CA PHE A 45 -2.00 31.47 1.84
C PHE A 45 -0.98 30.59 1.11
N SER A 46 -1.42 29.94 0.03
CA SER A 46 -0.53 29.20 -0.87
C SER A 46 -0.86 29.52 -2.32
N SER A 47 0.17 29.61 -3.17
CA SER A 47 -0.04 29.74 -4.62
C SER A 47 -0.65 28.44 -5.15
N THR A 48 -1.58 28.55 -6.10
CA THR A 48 -2.27 27.40 -6.69
C THR A 48 -1.29 26.36 -7.26
N GLU A 49 -0.15 26.83 -7.79
CA GLU A 49 0.92 25.97 -8.31
C GLU A 49 1.58 25.12 -7.21
N LEU A 50 1.89 25.73 -6.06
CA LEU A 50 2.54 25.04 -4.95
C LEU A 50 1.59 24.02 -4.31
N TYR A 51 0.31 24.38 -4.15
CA TYR A 51 -0.72 23.44 -3.70
C TYR A 51 -0.83 22.22 -4.61
N HIS A 52 -0.83 22.42 -5.93
CA HIS A 52 -0.93 21.32 -6.90
C HIS A 52 0.27 20.37 -6.82
N ILE A 53 1.49 20.91 -6.69
CA ILE A 53 2.72 20.10 -6.53
C ILE A 53 2.65 19.23 -5.27
N ILE A 54 2.16 19.78 -4.15
CA ILE A 54 2.09 19.04 -2.89
C ILE A 54 0.98 18.00 -2.91
N LEU A 55 -0.16 18.34 -3.51
CA LEU A 55 -1.25 17.40 -3.74
C LEU A 55 -0.76 16.19 -4.55
N GLU A 56 -0.14 16.42 -5.71
CA GLU A 56 0.41 15.35 -6.54
C GLU A 56 1.48 14.54 -5.80
N SER A 57 2.34 15.20 -5.01
CA SER A 57 3.36 14.54 -4.20
C SER A 57 2.75 13.57 -3.18
N TYR A 58 1.71 13.98 -2.46
CA TYR A 58 1.03 13.10 -1.50
C TYR A 58 0.30 11.96 -2.20
N ILE A 59 -0.44 12.24 -3.29
CA ILE A 59 -1.12 11.20 -4.08
C ILE A 59 -0.11 10.16 -4.57
N ASN A 60 0.99 10.60 -5.18
CA ASN A 60 2.03 9.72 -5.68
C ASN A 60 2.70 8.91 -4.55
N SER A 61 2.90 9.51 -3.38
CA SER A 61 3.47 8.81 -2.23
C SER A 61 2.59 7.65 -1.77
N PHE A 62 1.26 7.83 -1.71
CA PHE A 62 0.32 6.76 -1.39
C PHE A 62 0.25 5.72 -2.50
N LEU A 63 0.24 6.14 -3.76
CA LEU A 63 0.20 5.25 -4.91
C LEU A 63 1.44 4.35 -4.98
N ILE A 64 2.64 4.91 -4.83
CA ILE A 64 3.91 4.19 -4.83
C ILE A 64 3.96 3.22 -3.64
N THR A 65 3.60 3.69 -2.44
CA THR A 65 3.62 2.87 -1.24
C THR A 65 2.64 1.69 -1.35
N GLY A 66 1.41 1.96 -1.80
CA GLY A 66 0.40 0.93 -2.03
C GLY A 66 0.85 -0.09 -3.09
N SER A 67 1.49 0.38 -4.17
CA SER A 67 2.04 -0.47 -5.23
C SER A 67 3.17 -1.37 -4.74
N ILE A 68 4.08 -0.85 -3.93
CA ILE A 68 5.16 -1.63 -3.31
C ILE A 68 4.57 -2.70 -2.38
N LEU A 69 3.60 -2.32 -1.54
CA LEU A 69 2.97 -3.24 -0.58
C LEU A 69 2.23 -4.37 -1.29
N LEU A 70 1.49 -4.04 -2.36
CA LEU A 70 0.78 -4.98 -3.20
C LEU A 70 1.76 -5.90 -3.95
N GLY A 71 2.84 -5.34 -4.52
CA GLY A 71 3.90 -6.10 -5.18
C GLY A 71 4.59 -7.09 -4.24
N LEU A 72 4.93 -6.67 -3.02
CA LEU A 72 5.47 -7.54 -1.97
C LEU A 72 4.48 -8.66 -1.61
N SER A 73 3.19 -8.34 -1.45
CA SER A 73 2.15 -9.35 -1.21
C SER A 73 2.13 -10.41 -2.30
N PHE A 74 2.17 -10.02 -3.57
CA PHE A 74 2.21 -10.99 -4.66
C PHE A 74 3.49 -11.83 -4.66
N LEU A 75 4.66 -11.21 -4.43
CA LEU A 75 5.92 -11.94 -4.34
C LEU A 75 5.89 -12.98 -3.21
N PHE A 76 5.40 -12.60 -2.02
CA PHE A 76 5.25 -13.53 -0.91
C PHE A 76 4.24 -14.63 -1.20
N ALA A 77 3.13 -14.33 -1.87
CA ALA A 77 2.16 -15.33 -2.29
C ALA A 77 2.79 -16.37 -3.24
N ILE A 78 3.58 -15.90 -4.21
CA ILE A 78 4.30 -16.76 -5.16
C ILE A 78 5.31 -17.64 -4.44
N VAL A 79 6.14 -17.06 -3.56
CA VAL A 79 7.14 -17.81 -2.80
C VAL A 79 6.47 -18.85 -1.89
N ALA A 80 5.39 -18.50 -1.20
CA ALA A 80 4.64 -19.42 -0.36
C ALA A 80 4.05 -20.58 -1.17
N TYR A 81 3.51 -20.30 -2.36
CA TYR A 81 2.98 -21.31 -3.27
C TYR A 81 4.07 -22.29 -3.73
N PHE A 82 5.21 -21.77 -4.19
CA PHE A 82 6.33 -22.63 -4.62
C PHE A 82 6.94 -23.41 -3.46
N ALA A 83 7.08 -22.80 -2.28
CA ALA A 83 7.57 -23.48 -1.09
C ALA A 83 6.65 -24.65 -0.70
N PHE A 84 5.32 -24.46 -0.78
CA PHE A 84 4.36 -25.54 -0.54
C PHE A 84 4.46 -26.66 -1.59
N MET A 85 4.64 -26.32 -2.86
CA MET A 85 4.74 -27.30 -3.94
C MET A 85 6.06 -28.09 -3.93
N LEU A 86 7.18 -27.45 -3.60
CA LEU A 86 8.52 -28.05 -3.58
C LEU A 86 8.82 -28.82 -2.29
N LEU A 87 8.06 -28.61 -1.22
CA LEU A 87 8.20 -29.40 0.00
C LEU A 87 7.69 -30.83 -0.27
N PRO A 88 8.56 -31.86 -0.13
CA PRO A 88 8.12 -33.24 -0.30
C PRO A 88 7.07 -33.55 0.78
N LYS A 89 5.89 -34.02 0.35
CA LYS A 89 4.89 -34.63 1.22
C LYS A 89 5.58 -35.79 1.97
N ARG A 90 5.92 -35.57 3.24
CA ARG A 90 6.24 -36.65 4.19
C ARG A 90 4.95 -37.12 4.84
#